data_AF-A0A7X7PNH5-F1
#
_entry.id   AF-A0A7X7PNH5-F1
#
_cell.length_a   1.000
_cell.length_b   1.000
_cell.length_c   1.000
_cell.angle_alpha   90.00
_cell.angle_beta   90.00
_cell.angle_gamma   90.00
#
_symmetry.space_group_name_H-M   'P 1'
#
loop_
_entity.id
_entity.type
_entity.pdbx_description
1 polymer ?
#
loop_
_entity_poly.entity_id
_entity_poly.type
_entity_poly.pdbx_seq_one_letter_code
_entity_poly.pdbx_strand_id
1 'polypeptide(L)'
;MNGEHGADDAGQYPAVDLTLLPNIVATHFSSPADLIPTLQRVQGCYGYLPEAVVREVARLTGLPAARIYGVITFYAQFSTEPSGRHKVCVCQGTACHVRGSRDVLRAVEDTLGIKAGETAEDLSFTLETAACLGAC
;
A
#
# COMPACT_ATOMS: atom_id res chain seq x y z
N MET A 1 30.21 -7.35 -16.62
CA MET A 1 30.12 -6.72 -15.28
C MET A 1 28.64 -6.67 -14.89
N ASN A 2 28.00 -7.84 -14.83
CA ASN A 2 26.59 -7.93 -14.47
C ASN A 2 26.56 -8.10 -12.96
N GLY A 3 26.44 -6.96 -12.26
CA GLY A 3 26.20 -6.94 -10.84
C GLY A 3 24.77 -7.36 -10.58
N GLU A 4 24.60 -8.65 -10.31
CA GLU A 4 23.38 -9.27 -9.82
C GLU A 4 23.15 -8.70 -8.41
N HIS A 5 22.41 -7.58 -8.33
CA HIS A 5 22.05 -6.96 -7.07
C HIS A 5 21.04 -7.83 -6.34
N GLY A 6 21.55 -8.56 -5.33
CA GLY A 6 20.98 -8.66 -3.99
C GLY A 6 19.55 -9.16 -3.90
N ALA A 7 19.39 -10.48 -3.96
CA ALA A 7 18.18 -11.17 -3.54
C ALA A 7 18.31 -11.66 -2.09
N ASP A 8 18.80 -10.82 -1.17
CA ASP A 8 19.01 -11.22 0.23
C ASP A 8 18.78 -10.02 1.17
N ASP A 9 17.56 -9.52 1.24
CA ASP A 9 17.10 -8.80 2.45
C ASP A 9 15.75 -9.36 2.89
N ALA A 10 15.81 -10.59 3.40
CA ALA A 10 14.76 -11.19 4.21
C ALA A 10 14.80 -10.57 5.62
N GLY A 11 14.59 -9.26 5.71
CA GLY A 11 14.53 -8.51 6.95
C GLY A 11 13.14 -8.54 7.58
N GLN A 12 12.89 -9.53 8.42
CA GLN A 12 12.12 -9.41 9.67
C GLN A 12 10.74 -8.70 9.63
N TYR A 13 9.72 -9.33 9.03
CA TYR A 13 8.31 -8.92 9.23
C TYR A 13 7.51 -10.07 9.86
N PRO A 14 6.54 -9.79 10.76
CA PRO A 14 5.83 -10.83 11.50
C PRO A 14 5.15 -11.80 10.53
N ALA A 15 5.07 -13.08 10.91
CA ALA A 15 4.40 -14.11 10.13
C ALA A 15 2.97 -13.66 9.78
N VAL A 16 2.76 -13.27 8.53
CA VAL A 16 1.44 -12.83 8.07
C VAL A 16 0.55 -14.06 7.95
N ASP A 17 -0.60 -14.01 8.62
CA ASP A 17 -1.57 -15.10 8.63
C ASP A 17 -2.26 -15.22 7.26
N LEU A 18 -1.84 -16.19 6.44
CA LEU A 18 -2.39 -16.37 5.08
C LEU A 18 -3.77 -17.04 5.05
N THR A 19 -4.33 -17.45 6.19
CA THR A 19 -5.55 -18.27 6.24
C THR A 19 -6.79 -17.56 5.69
N LEU A 20 -6.81 -16.22 5.68
CA LEU A 20 -7.92 -15.44 5.14
C LEU A 20 -7.85 -15.28 3.61
N LEU A 21 -6.68 -15.46 2.98
CA LEU A 21 -6.49 -15.23 1.54
C LEU A 21 -7.39 -16.11 0.65
N PRO A 22 -7.52 -17.44 0.89
CA PRO A 22 -8.37 -18.28 0.05
C PRO A 22 -9.82 -17.80 0.02
N ASN A 23 -10.37 -17.36 1.15
CA ASN A 23 -11.74 -16.86 1.25
C ASN A 23 -11.92 -15.54 0.49
N ILE A 24 -10.97 -14.61 0.65
CA ILE A 24 -11.02 -13.30 -0.04
C ILE A 24 -10.93 -13.51 -1.56
N VAL A 25 -9.97 -14.32 -2.01
CA VAL A 25 -9.78 -14.60 -3.44
C VAL A 25 -10.99 -15.34 -4.01
N ALA A 26 -11.52 -16.36 -3.35
CA ALA A 26 -12.70 -17.08 -3.82
C ALA A 26 -13.96 -16.19 -3.93
N THR A 27 -14.09 -15.18 -3.07
CA THR A 27 -15.23 -14.27 -3.07
C THR A 27 -15.12 -13.17 -4.14
N HIS A 28 -13.90 -12.71 -4.42
CA HIS A 28 -13.68 -11.49 -5.21
C HIS A 28 -13.01 -11.72 -6.57
N PHE A 29 -12.39 -12.87 -6.79
CA PHE A 29 -11.67 -13.17 -8.03
C PHE A 29 -12.46 -14.16 -8.89
N SER A 30 -13.12 -13.65 -9.94
CA SER A 30 -13.79 -14.49 -10.96
C SER A 30 -13.07 -14.46 -12.31
N SER A 31 -12.34 -13.39 -12.59
CA SER A 31 -11.61 -13.19 -13.83
C SER A 31 -10.32 -12.40 -13.60
N PRO A 32 -9.36 -12.40 -14.54
CA PRO A 32 -8.16 -11.57 -14.46
C PRO A 32 -8.44 -10.05 -14.33
N ALA A 33 -9.61 -9.59 -14.75
CA ALA A 33 -10.03 -8.20 -14.59
C ALA A 33 -10.29 -7.82 -13.11
N ASP A 34 -10.60 -8.81 -12.27
CA ASP A 34 -10.90 -8.63 -10.85
C ASP A 34 -9.65 -8.60 -9.97
N LEU A 35 -8.45 -8.63 -10.57
CA LEU A 35 -7.19 -8.63 -9.83
C LEU A 35 -7.04 -7.38 -8.95
N ILE A 36 -7.29 -6.18 -9.50
CA ILE A 36 -7.18 -4.92 -8.76
C ILE A 36 -8.14 -4.87 -7.56
N PRO A 37 -9.47 -5.11 -7.71
CA PRO A 37 -10.38 -5.10 -6.56
C PRO A 37 -10.08 -6.21 -5.56
N THR A 38 -9.62 -7.37 -6.00
CA THR A 38 -9.17 -8.44 -5.09
C THR A 38 -7.98 -7.98 -4.25
N LEU A 39 -6.95 -7.40 -4.88
CA LEU A 39 -5.78 -6.86 -4.17
C LEU A 39 -6.15 -5.74 -3.21
N GLN A 40 -7.12 -4.88 -3.55
CA GLN A 40 -7.63 -3.84 -2.66
C GLN A 40 -8.27 -4.45 -1.40
N ARG A 41 -9.04 -5.54 -1.56
CA ARG A 41 -9.62 -6.27 -0.42
C ARG A 41 -8.56 -6.91 0.45
N VAL A 42 -7.58 -7.58 -0.18
CA VAL A 42 -6.45 -8.19 0.53
C VAL A 42 -5.69 -7.12 1.32
N GLN A 43 -5.28 -6.03 0.69
CA GLN A 43 -4.59 -4.94 1.39
C GLN A 43 -5.45 -4.31 2.49
N GLY A 44 -6.78 -4.23 2.32
CA GLY A 44 -7.68 -3.76 3.37
C GLY A 44 -7.70 -4.66 4.61
N CYS A 45 -7.46 -5.95 4.46
CA CYS A 45 -7.39 -6.91 5.57
C CYS A 45 -6.00 -6.92 6.24
N TYR A 46 -4.93 -6.84 5.45
CA TYR A 46 -3.55 -6.98 5.94
C TYR A 46 -2.82 -5.65 6.17
N GLY A 47 -3.34 -4.53 5.69
CA GLY A 47 -2.71 -3.21 5.68
C GLY A 47 -1.65 -3.02 4.58
N TYR A 48 -1.01 -4.10 4.15
CA TYR A 48 0.04 -4.08 3.12
C TYR A 48 0.10 -5.43 2.37
N LEU A 49 0.87 -5.48 1.29
CA LEU A 49 1.02 -6.64 0.41
C LEU A 49 2.48 -7.14 0.39
N PRO A 50 2.92 -7.88 1.41
CA PRO A 50 4.25 -8.46 1.42
C PRO A 50 4.37 -9.58 0.39
N GLU A 51 5.60 -9.96 0.06
CA GLU A 51 5.88 -10.99 -0.94
C GLU A 51 5.15 -12.31 -0.67
N ALA A 52 5.09 -12.78 0.58
CA ALA A 52 4.38 -14.00 0.93
C ALA A 52 2.89 -13.96 0.53
N VAL A 53 2.23 -12.81 0.73
CA VAL A 53 0.83 -12.60 0.33
C VAL A 53 0.72 -12.57 -1.19
N VAL A 54 1.61 -11.88 -1.89
CA VAL A 54 1.61 -11.80 -3.36
C VAL A 54 1.79 -13.18 -4.00
N ARG A 55 2.73 -13.99 -3.49
CA ARG A 55 2.95 -15.36 -3.98
C ARG A 55 1.74 -16.24 -3.75
N GLU A 56 1.06 -16.11 -2.60
CA GLU A 56 -0.13 -16.91 -2.32
C GLU A 56 -1.33 -16.47 -3.18
N VAL A 57 -1.52 -15.16 -3.40
CA VAL A 57 -2.53 -14.67 -4.35
C VAL A 57 -2.23 -15.16 -5.77
N ALA A 58 -0.96 -15.20 -6.19
CA ALA A 58 -0.56 -15.77 -7.48
C ALA A 58 -0.97 -17.25 -7.59
N ARG A 59 -0.73 -18.02 -6.53
CA ARG A 59 -1.10 -19.44 -6.45
C ARG A 59 -2.61 -19.65 -6.53
N LEU A 60 -3.40 -18.83 -5.82
CA LEU A 60 -4.86 -18.94 -5.76
C LEU A 60 -5.55 -18.46 -7.05
N THR A 61 -5.01 -17.43 -7.69
CA THR A 61 -5.56 -16.85 -8.93
C THR A 61 -5.07 -17.53 -10.20
N GLY A 62 -3.99 -18.32 -10.11
CA GLY A 62 -3.31 -18.92 -11.27
C GLY A 62 -2.56 -17.92 -12.14
N LEU A 63 -2.38 -16.67 -11.69
CA LEU A 63 -1.67 -15.63 -12.42
C LEU A 63 -0.17 -15.63 -12.07
N PRO A 64 0.71 -15.28 -13.03
CA PRO A 64 2.14 -15.12 -12.73
C PRO A 64 2.37 -14.01 -11.69
N ALA A 65 3.19 -14.28 -10.68
CA ALA A 65 3.53 -13.29 -9.64
C ALA A 65 4.08 -11.98 -10.24
N ALA A 66 4.87 -12.06 -11.32
CA ALA A 66 5.39 -10.89 -12.04
C ALA A 66 4.28 -9.94 -12.54
N ARG A 67 3.13 -10.48 -12.98
CA ARG A 67 1.98 -9.66 -13.39
C ARG A 67 1.37 -8.94 -12.18
N ILE A 68 1.26 -9.63 -11.05
CA ILE A 68 0.71 -9.05 -9.82
C ILE A 68 1.63 -7.96 -9.29
N TYR A 69 2.95 -8.20 -9.27
CA TYR A 69 3.95 -7.19 -8.94
C TYR A 69 3.87 -5.98 -9.87
N GLY A 70 3.71 -6.19 -11.18
CA GLY A 70 3.51 -5.09 -12.13
C GLY A 70 2.29 -4.23 -11.82
N VAL A 71 1.20 -4.81 -11.32
CA VAL A 71 0.02 -4.06 -10.88
C VAL A 71 0.30 -3.30 -9.58
N ILE A 72 0.92 -3.97 -8.60
CA ILE A 72 1.24 -3.36 -7.29
C ILE A 72 2.17 -2.16 -7.45
N THR A 73 3.21 -2.26 -8.29
CA THR A 73 4.17 -1.17 -8.50
C THR A 73 3.63 -0.06 -9.39
N PHE A 74 2.66 -0.36 -10.27
CA PHE A 74 2.07 0.63 -11.16
C PHE A 74 1.05 1.54 -10.46
N TYR A 75 0.25 0.99 -9.53
CA TYR A 75 -0.80 1.73 -8.84
C TYR A 75 -0.35 2.18 -7.44
N ALA A 76 -0.18 3.49 -7.26
CA ALA A 76 0.28 4.12 -6.01
C ALA A 76 -0.57 3.82 -4.76
N GLN A 77 -1.80 3.33 -4.92
CA GLN A 77 -2.65 2.91 -3.81
C GLN A 77 -2.14 1.65 -3.09
N PHE A 78 -1.30 0.82 -3.74
CA PHE A 78 -0.78 -0.39 -3.15
C PHE A 78 0.54 -0.16 -2.43
N SER A 79 0.73 -0.81 -1.29
CA SER A 79 1.94 -0.74 -0.48
C SER A 79 2.50 -2.14 -0.27
N THR A 80 3.76 -2.33 -0.60
CA THR A 80 4.52 -3.56 -0.26
C THR A 80 5.11 -3.49 1.14
N GLU A 81 5.22 -2.28 1.69
CA GLU A 81 5.75 -2.02 3.03
C GLU A 81 4.61 -1.87 4.04
N PRO A 82 4.86 -2.21 5.32
CA PRO A 82 3.89 -2.02 6.39
C PRO A 82 3.37 -0.60 6.39
N SER A 83 2.05 -0.44 6.23
CA SER A 83 1.39 0.85 6.39
C SER A 83 0.56 0.86 7.66
N GLY A 84 0.48 2.03 8.26
CA GLY A 84 -0.32 2.25 9.45
C GLY A 84 -1.79 1.95 9.17
N ARG A 85 -2.53 1.59 10.22
CA ARG A 85 -3.97 1.27 10.16
C ARG A 85 -4.78 2.35 9.43
N HIS A 86 -4.38 3.61 9.56
CA HIS A 86 -5.01 4.75 8.92
C HIS A 86 -4.02 5.51 8.04
N LYS A 87 -4.31 5.62 6.75
CA LYS A 87 -3.58 6.48 5.82
C LYS A 87 -4.19 7.88 5.81
N VAL A 88 -3.42 8.87 6.22
CA VAL A 88 -3.78 10.29 6.18
C VAL A 88 -3.10 10.90 4.96
N CYS A 89 -3.89 11.37 3.99
CA CYS A 89 -3.37 11.96 2.76
C CYS A 89 -3.71 13.45 2.69
N VAL A 90 -2.68 14.31 2.58
CA VAL A 90 -2.87 15.76 2.44
C VAL A 90 -2.65 16.19 0.99
N CYS A 91 -3.66 16.83 0.40
CA CYS A 91 -3.57 17.40 -0.96
C CYS A 91 -2.63 18.61 -0.99
N GLN A 92 -1.59 18.55 -1.81
CA GLN A 92 -0.63 19.62 -2.08
C GLN A 92 -0.74 20.17 -3.51
N GLY A 93 -1.88 19.97 -4.17
CA GLY A 93 -2.14 20.51 -5.50
C GLY A 93 -2.22 22.01 -5.54
N THR A 94 -2.03 22.61 -6.72
CA THR A 94 -2.03 24.07 -6.90
C THR A 94 -3.22 24.76 -6.25
N ALA A 95 -4.44 24.23 -6.41
CA ALA A 95 -5.65 24.77 -5.80
C ALA A 95 -5.65 24.72 -4.26
N CYS A 96 -5.13 23.63 -3.67
CA CYS A 96 -5.02 23.49 -2.21
C CYS A 96 -3.84 24.30 -1.67
N HIS A 97 -2.75 24.40 -2.43
CA HIS A 97 -1.54 25.12 -2.10
C HIS A 97 -1.82 26.62 -1.87
N VAL A 98 -2.56 27.25 -2.80
CA VAL A 98 -2.94 28.67 -2.66
C VAL A 98 -3.94 28.91 -1.53
N ARG A 99 -4.62 27.85 -1.05
CA ARG A 99 -5.53 27.89 0.11
C ARG A 99 -4.85 27.52 1.44
N GLY A 100 -3.53 27.34 1.46
CA GLY A 100 -2.79 27.06 2.69
C GLY A 100 -2.66 25.57 3.04
N SER A 101 -2.63 24.66 2.04
CA SER A 101 -2.41 23.23 2.29
C SER A 101 -1.13 22.90 3.08
N ARG A 102 -0.14 23.80 3.05
CA ARG A 102 1.09 23.67 3.85
C ARG A 102 0.82 23.78 5.35
N ASP A 103 -0.09 24.66 5.75
CA ASP A 103 -0.43 24.85 7.16
C ASP A 103 -1.23 23.66 7.68
N VAL A 104 -2.11 23.11 6.83
CA VAL A 104 -2.81 21.85 7.11
C VAL A 104 -1.82 20.70 7.30
N LEU A 105 -0.83 20.57 6.39
CA LEU A 105 0.18 19.53 6.51
C LEU A 105 0.96 19.66 7.83
N ARG A 106 1.42 20.86 8.17
CA ARG A 106 2.13 21.11 9.44
C ARG A 106 1.28 20.76 10.65
N ALA A 107 0.01 21.19 10.68
CA ALA A 107 -0.89 20.87 11.78
C ALA A 107 -1.08 19.35 11.95
N VAL A 108 -1.16 18.61 10.84
CA VAL A 108 -1.25 17.14 10.86
C VAL A 108 0.06 16.52 11.35
N GLU A 109 1.22 16.97 10.86
CA GLU A 109 2.53 16.51 11.33
C GLU A 109 2.71 16.75 12.85
N ASP A 110 2.34 17.94 13.34
CA ASP A 110 2.44 18.30 14.76
C ASP A 110 1.49 17.47 15.64
N THR A 111 0.31 17.10 15.10
CA THR A 111 -0.68 16.29 15.82
C THR A 111 -0.28 14.82 15.87
N LEU A 112 0.21 14.27 14.76
CA LEU A 112 0.57 12.85 14.66
C LEU A 112 1.99 12.56 15.13
N GLY A 113 2.86 13.57 15.21
CA GLY A 113 4.26 13.42 15.58
C GLY A 113 5.13 12.74 14.51
N ILE A 114 4.65 12.64 13.27
CA ILE A 114 5.35 12.03 12.13
C ILE A 114 5.42 13.01 10.95
N LYS A 115 6.39 12.84 10.05
CA LYS A 115 6.53 13.65 8.84
C LYS A 115 5.80 13.05 7.64
N ALA A 116 5.57 13.89 6.63
CA ALA A 116 5.08 13.42 5.34
C ALA A 116 6.01 12.35 4.76
N GLY A 117 5.44 11.18 4.46
CA GLY A 117 6.14 9.98 3.99
C GLY A 117 6.45 8.96 5.09
N GLU A 118 6.17 9.29 6.36
CA GLU A 118 6.47 8.41 7.49
C GLU A 118 5.22 7.67 8.00
N THR A 119 5.49 6.55 8.67
CA THR A 119 4.50 5.77 9.41
C THR A 119 4.88 5.80 10.88
N ALA A 120 3.89 5.99 11.76
CA ALA A 120 4.09 5.99 13.20
C ALA A 120 4.64 4.64 13.68
N GLU A 121 5.48 4.67 14.72
CA GLU A 121 6.11 3.47 15.30
C GLU A 121 5.09 2.44 15.80
N ASP A 122 3.91 2.90 16.20
CA ASP A 122 2.80 2.06 16.65
C ASP A 122 1.92 1.51 15.51
N LEU A 123 2.29 1.79 14.25
CA LEU A 123 1.55 1.43 13.03
C LEU A 123 0.09 1.91 13.06
N SER A 124 -0.23 2.99 13.77
CA SER A 124 -1.58 3.55 13.80
C SER A 124 -1.86 4.44 12.58
N PHE A 125 -0.90 5.28 12.20
CA PHE A 125 -1.04 6.25 11.11
C PHE A 125 0.14 6.23 10.14
N THR A 126 -0.15 6.41 8.85
CA THR A 126 0.83 6.78 7.81
C THR A 126 0.42 8.12 7.23
N LEU A 127 1.36 9.06 7.16
CA LEU A 127 1.12 10.38 6.57
C LEU A 127 1.70 10.44 5.16
N GLU A 128 0.86 10.70 4.17
CA GLU A 128 1.24 10.83 2.77
C GLU A 128 0.78 12.18 2.20
N THR A 129 1.40 12.60 1.10
CA THR A 129 0.94 13.77 0.34
C THR A 129 0.57 13.38 -1.08
N ALA A 130 -0.45 14.03 -1.63
CA ALA A 130 -0.88 13.82 -3.01
C ALA A 130 -0.87 15.13 -3.79
N ALA A 131 -0.54 15.06 -5.07
CA ALA A 131 -0.54 16.22 -5.95
C ALA A 131 -1.95 16.76 -6.22
N CYS A 132 -2.99 15.93 -6.30
CA CYS A 132 -4.37 16.41 -6.40
C CYS A 132 -5.32 15.28 -6.01
N LEU A 133 -6.37 15.60 -5.25
CA LEU A 133 -7.45 14.67 -4.90
C LEU A 133 -8.75 14.93 -5.66
N GLY A 134 -8.81 15.99 -6.48
CA GLY A 134 -9.98 16.29 -7.32
C GLY A 134 -11.21 16.83 -6.56
N ALA A 135 -11.04 17.33 -5.33
CA ALA A 135 -12.12 17.80 -4.44
C ALA A 135 -11.99 19.30 -4.11
N CYS A 136 -11.72 20.12 -5.13
CA CYS A 136 -11.36 21.55 -5.00
C CYS A 136 -12.54 22.49 -4.70
#